data_AF-A0A3M0CHQ6-F1
#
_entry.id   AF-A0A3M0CHQ6-F1
#
_cell.length_a   1.000
_cell.length_b   1.000
_cell.length_c   1.000
_cell.angle_alpha   90.00
_cell.angle_beta   90.00
_cell.angle_gamma   90.00
#
_symmetry.space_group_name_H-M   'P 1'
#
loop_
_entity.id
_entity.type
_entity.pdbx_description
1 polymer ?
#
loop_
_entity_poly.entity_id
_entity_poly.type
_entity_poly.pdbx_seq_one_letter_code
_entity_poly.pdbx_strand_id
1 'polypeptide(L)' 'MPIHQGYEQHEGERMGYYQWGDSGTKYYYTPGNETARKRAKTKAENQQAAAHASGYEE' A
#
# COMPACT_ATOMS: atom_id res chain seq x y z
N MET A 1 13.19 1.61 -1.24
CA MET A 1 12.20 1.47 -0.12
C MET A 1 11.18 0.36 -0.39
N PRO A 2 10.95 -0.57 0.56
CA PRO A 2 10.03 -1.70 0.41
C PRO A 2 8.56 -1.32 0.59
N ILE A 3 7.65 -2.17 0.08
CA ILE A 3 6.21 -2.07 0.37
C ILE A 3 5.91 -2.84 1.66
N HIS A 4 5.38 -2.15 2.64
CA HIS A 4 4.88 -2.72 3.87
C HIS A 4 3.43 -3.18 3.69
N GLN A 5 3.13 -4.35 4.25
CA GLN A 5 1.76 -4.84 4.37
C GLN A 5 1.40 -5.00 5.84
N GLY A 6 0.18 -4.66 6.19
CA GLY A 6 -0.30 -4.78 7.56
C GLY A 6 -1.82 -4.87 7.64
N TYR A 7 -2.32 -4.98 8.87
CA TYR A 7 -3.73 -4.92 9.18
C TYR A 7 -3.96 -3.88 10.27
N GLU A 8 -4.99 -3.07 10.10
CA GLU A 8 -5.35 -1.96 10.97
C GLU A 8 -6.87 -1.96 11.15
N GLN A 9 -7.37 -1.54 12.32
CA GLN A 9 -8.80 -1.26 12.46
C GLN A 9 -9.09 0.10 11.82
N HIS A 10 -9.87 0.08 10.74
CA HIS A 10 -10.32 1.26 10.03
C HIS A 10 -11.84 1.26 10.04
N GLU A 11 -12.46 2.33 10.52
CA GLU A 11 -13.92 2.48 10.61
C GLU A 11 -14.63 1.35 11.39
N GLY A 12 -13.95 0.75 12.37
CA GLY A 12 -14.50 -0.35 13.18
C GLY A 12 -14.39 -1.73 12.52
N GLU A 13 -13.82 -1.82 11.32
CA GLU A 13 -13.55 -3.08 10.62
C GLU A 13 -12.04 -3.32 10.50
N ARG A 14 -11.62 -4.59 10.54
CA ARG A 14 -10.22 -4.93 10.26
C ARG A 14 -9.99 -4.75 8.76
N MET A 15 -9.19 -3.75 8.38
CA MET A 15 -8.77 -3.53 7.00
C MET A 15 -7.29 -3.92 6.84
N GLY A 16 -6.96 -4.53 5.71
CA GLY A 16 -5.57 -4.67 5.31
C GLY A 16 -5.09 -3.35 4.70
N TYR A 17 -3.81 -3.04 4.81
CA TYR A 17 -3.22 -1.88 4.13
C TYR A 17 -1.90 -2.25 3.46
N TYR A 18 -1.61 -1.54 2.37
CA TYR A 18 -0.30 -1.50 1.74
C TYR A 18 0.26 -0.08 1.83
N GLN A 19 1.51 0.06 2.21
CA GLN A 19 2.20 1.34 2.32
C GLN A 19 3.59 1.23 1.69
N TRP A 20 3.97 2.21 0.87
CA TRP A 20 5.32 2.27 0.32
C TRP A 20 6.26 3.02 1.28
N GLY A 21 7.29 2.36 1.79
CA GLY A 21 8.16 2.92 2.83
C GLY A 21 7.39 3.34 4.10
N ASP A 22 8.01 4.18 4.91
CA ASP A 22 7.44 4.65 6.19
C ASP A 22 6.54 5.89 6.00
N SER A 23 6.82 6.70 4.98
CA SER A 23 6.12 7.96 4.68
C SER A 23 5.18 7.90 3.47
N GLY A 24 5.04 6.74 2.82
CA GLY A 24 4.12 6.59 1.69
C GLY A 24 2.65 6.54 2.10
N THR A 25 1.79 6.55 1.10
CA THR A 25 0.34 6.57 1.30
C THR A 25 -0.13 5.17 1.71
N LYS A 26 -0.95 5.08 2.77
CA LYS A 26 -1.62 3.83 3.14
C LYS A 26 -2.80 3.58 2.20
N TYR A 27 -2.72 2.49 1.44
CA TYR A 27 -3.80 1.99 0.60
C TYR A 27 -4.53 0.86 1.31
N TYR A 28 -5.69 1.18 1.87
CA TYR A 28 -6.53 0.20 2.57
C TYR A 28 -7.28 -0.71 1.58
N TYR A 29 -7.51 -1.94 2.01
CA TYR A 29 -8.31 -2.93 1.30
C TYR A 29 -9.08 -3.81 2.30
N THR A 30 -10.28 -4.21 1.89
CA THR A 30 -11.09 -5.14 2.68
C THR A 30 -10.47 -6.54 2.64
N PRO A 31 -10.15 -7.17 3.78
CA PRO A 31 -9.70 -8.56 3.82
C PRO A 31 -10.80 -9.48 3.29
N GLY A 32 -10.39 -10.47 2.49
CA GLY A 32 -11.32 -11.35 1.77
C GLY A 32 -11.69 -10.86 0.37
N ASN A 33 -11.39 -9.60 0.02
CA ASN A 33 -11.53 -9.11 -1.35
C ASN A 33 -10.18 -9.11 -2.08
N GLU A 34 -9.88 -10.18 -2.81
CA GLU A 34 -8.63 -10.32 -3.55
C GLU A 34 -8.42 -9.22 -4.59
N THR A 35 -9.50 -8.75 -5.23
CA THR A 35 -9.42 -7.66 -6.21
C THR A 35 -9.03 -6.35 -5.53
N ALA A 36 -9.61 -6.05 -4.36
CA ALA A 36 -9.24 -4.88 -3.58
C ALA A 36 -7.79 -4.95 -3.11
N ARG A 37 -7.35 -6.14 -2.63
CA ARG A 37 -5.97 -6.40 -2.23
C ARG A 37 -4.99 -6.16 -3.38
N LYS A 38 -5.25 -6.74 -4.55
CA LYS A 38 -4.41 -6.56 -5.74
C LYS A 38 -4.33 -5.11 -6.16
N ARG A 39 -5.46 -4.38 -6.18
CA ARG A 39 -5.49 -2.95 -6.50
C ARG A 39 -4.67 -2.12 -5.51
N ALA A 40 -4.79 -2.37 -4.21
CA ALA A 40 -4.02 -1.66 -3.19
C ALA A 40 -2.52 -1.93 -3.33
N LYS A 41 -2.12 -3.18 -3.58
CA LYS A 41 -0.74 -3.55 -3.88
C LYS A 41 -0.22 -2.81 -5.12
N THR A 42 -0.94 -2.86 -6.23
CA THR A 42 -0.54 -2.17 -7.47
C THR A 42 -0.43 -0.66 -7.29
N LYS A 43 -1.27 -0.03 -6.45
CA LYS A 43 -1.13 1.40 -6.14
C LYS A 43 0.16 1.70 -5.38
N ALA A 44 0.51 0.87 -4.38
CA ALA A 44 1.77 1.02 -3.65
C ALA A 44 2.99 0.75 -4.56
N GLU A 45 2.91 -0.24 -5.46
CA GLU A 45 3.94 -0.52 -6.47
C GLU A 45 4.10 0.64 -7.46
N ASN A 46 2.99 1.23 -7.91
CA ASN A 46 3.03 2.41 -8.77
C ASN A 46 3.62 3.62 -8.04
N GLN A 47 3.34 3.78 -6.75
CA GLN A 47 3.94 4.84 -5.93
C GLN A 47 5.46 4.64 -5.81
N GLN A 48 5.90 3.40 -5.57
CA GLN A 48 7.31 3.04 -5.58
C GLN A 48 7.97 3.35 -6.93
N ALA A 49 7.35 2.93 -8.04
CA ALA A 49 7.87 3.16 -9.38
C ALA A 49 7.94 4.66 -9.71
N ALA A 50 6.92 5.43 -9.32
CA ALA A 50 6.89 6.89 -9.50
C ALA A 50 7.99 7.57 -8.68
N ALA A 51 8.22 7.13 -7.44
CA ALA A 51 9.31 7.66 -6.63
C ALA A 51 10.68 7.33 -7.21
N HIS A 52 10.88 6.08 -7.66
CA HIS A 52 12.11 5.67 -8.33
C HIS A 52 12.33 6.49 -9.63
N ALA A 53 11.28 6.73 -10.41
CA ALA A 53 11.34 7.58 -11.61
C ALA A 53 11.58 9.07 -11.29
N SER A 54 11.15 9.52 -10.11
CA SER A 54 11.33 10.89 -9.59
C SER A 54 12.76 11.14 -9.08
N GLY A 55 13.67 10.17 -9.15
CA GLY A 55 15.04 10.34 -8.66
C GLY A 55 15.20 10.12 -7.15
N TYR A 56 14.22 9.49 -6.49
CA TYR A 56 14.51 8.83 -5.22
C TYR A 56 15.36 7.59 -5.50
N GLU A 57 16.67 7.78 -5.51
CA GLU A 57 17.63 6.69 -5.34
C GLU A 57 17.48 6.13 -3.92
N GLU A 58 17.50 4.80 -3.82
CA GLU A 58 17.26 4.03 -2.60
C GLU A 58 18.22 4.34 -1.45
#